data_AF-A0A0F9TEU3-F1
#
_entry.id   AF-A0A0F9TEU3-F1
#
_cell.length_a   1.000
_cell.length_b   1.000
_cell.length_c   1.000
_cell.angle_alpha   90.00
_cell.angle_beta   90.00
_cell.angle_gamma   90.00
#
_symmetry.space_group_name_H-M   'P 1'
#
loop_
_entity.id
_entity.type
_entity.pdbx_description
1 polymer ?
#
loop_
_entity_poly.entity_id
_entity_poly.type
_entity_poly.pdbx_seq_one_letter_code
_entity_poly.pdbx_strand_id
1 'polypeptide(L)'
;MTHFQSRTHLILWLENNCPRPAIVRALYEGQVEFFGGFNPIPPTTHPGWIIRVTSAHGKTRYVAVIAYRDHYGIRILRDVPWGNWVGAFPQGTFRDQLFSGDAPASYQRLKEIWDEH
;
A
#
# COMPACT_ATOMS: atom_id res chain seq x y z
N MET A 1 17.41 2.01 9.99
CA MET A 1 16.41 1.72 8.94
C MET A 1 15.04 1.96 9.55
N THR A 2 14.21 2.82 8.97
CA THR A 2 12.89 3.14 9.53
C THR A 2 11.97 1.94 9.36
N HIS A 3 11.84 1.11 10.40
CA HIS A 3 10.91 -0.01 10.34
C HIS A 3 9.48 0.54 10.47
N PHE A 4 8.63 0.33 9.48
CA PHE A 4 7.21 0.67 9.61
C PHE A 4 6.58 -0.26 10.64
N GLN A 5 6.06 0.33 11.71
CA GLN A 5 5.40 -0.39 12.81
C GLN A 5 3.87 -0.24 12.75
N SER A 6 3.38 0.75 12.00
CA SER A 6 1.98 1.09 11.88
C SER A 6 1.69 1.77 10.55
N ARG A 7 0.40 1.83 10.19
CA ARG A 7 -0.12 2.61 9.07
C ARG A 7 0.34 4.07 9.14
N THR A 8 0.30 4.67 10.34
CA THR A 8 0.68 6.06 10.57
C THR A 8 2.15 6.32 10.22
N HIS A 9 3.08 5.43 10.60
CA HIS A 9 4.49 5.61 10.25
C HIS A 9 4.72 5.63 8.74
N LEU A 10 3.96 4.82 8.00
CA LEU A 10 4.10 4.73 6.55
C LEU A 10 3.48 5.96 5.86
N ILE A 11 2.35 6.46 6.34
CA ILE A 11 1.76 7.73 5.88
C ILE A 11 2.73 8.89 6.13
N LEU A 12 3.23 9.04 7.36
CA LEU A 12 4.21 10.09 7.70
C LEU A 12 5.46 10.01 6.83
N TRP A 13 5.94 8.79 6.56
CA TRP A 13 7.08 8.62 5.66
C TRP A 13 6.75 9.04 4.22
N LEU A 14 5.57 8.70 3.71
CA LEU A 14 5.10 9.15 2.39
C LEU A 14 4.94 10.68 2.33
N GLU A 15 4.41 11.32 3.37
CA GLU A 15 4.29 12.79 3.44
C GLU A 15 5.64 13.48 3.28
N ASN A 16 6.69 12.91 3.90
CA ASN A 16 8.03 13.48 3.88
C ASN A 16 8.86 13.12 2.63
N ASN A 17 8.54 12.02 1.94
CA ASN A 17 9.39 11.47 0.88
C ASN A 17 8.71 11.41 -0.50
N CYS A 18 7.38 11.58 -0.60
CA CYS A 18 6.69 11.48 -1.88
C CYS A 18 7.03 12.68 -2.78
N PRO A 19 7.62 12.46 -3.97
CA PRO A 19 8.04 13.55 -4.85
C PRO A 19 6.86 14.26 -5.55
N ARG A 20 5.62 13.85 -5.29
CA ARG A 20 4.41 14.40 -5.93
C ARG A 20 3.57 15.17 -4.92
N PRO A 21 3.60 16.52 -4.93
CA PRO A 21 2.82 17.35 -4.00
C PRO A 21 1.31 17.05 -4.00
N ALA A 22 0.76 16.67 -5.17
CA ALA A 22 -0.66 16.31 -5.26
C ALA A 22 -1.02 15.03 -4.46
N ILE A 23 -0.08 14.09 -4.33
CA ILE A 23 -0.27 12.90 -3.50
C ILE A 23 -0.14 13.29 -2.03
N VAL A 24 0.88 14.07 -1.67
CA VAL A 24 1.07 14.57 -0.30
C VAL A 24 -0.17 15.31 0.18
N ARG A 25 -0.70 16.24 -0.63
CA ARG A 25 -1.94 16.96 -0.33
C ARG A 25 -3.13 16.02 -0.15
N ALA A 26 -3.24 14.98 -0.99
CA ALA A 26 -4.32 14.01 -0.90
C ALA A 26 -4.19 13.05 0.31
N LEU A 27 -2.98 12.88 0.88
CA LEU A 27 -2.78 12.18 2.15
C LEU A 27 -3.35 13.00 3.33
N TYR A 28 -3.26 14.33 3.27
CA TYR A 28 -3.77 15.22 4.31
C TYR A 28 -5.27 15.54 4.19
N GLU A 29 -5.72 15.92 3.00
CA GLU A 29 -7.06 16.47 2.76
C GLU A 29 -8.04 15.43 2.19
N GLY A 30 -7.52 14.28 1.74
CA GLY A 30 -8.28 13.28 1.01
C GLY A 30 -8.69 12.07 1.85
N GLN A 31 -9.06 11.01 1.14
CA GLN A 31 -9.29 9.68 1.73
C GLN A 31 -8.10 8.77 1.44
N VAL A 32 -7.70 8.03 2.46
CA VAL A 32 -6.57 7.09 2.41
C VAL A 32 -7.06 5.71 2.81
N GLU A 33 -7.02 4.75 1.88
CA GLU A 33 -7.31 3.34 2.14
C GLU A 33 -6.04 2.51 1.98
N PHE A 34 -5.73 1.71 3.00
CA PHE A 34 -4.56 0.86 3.04
C PHE A 34 -4.91 -0.52 2.49
N PHE A 35 -4.34 -0.90 1.34
CA PHE A 35 -4.58 -2.24 0.78
C PHE A 35 -3.75 -3.31 1.45
N GLY A 36 -2.72 -2.94 2.21
CA GLY A 36 -1.87 -3.89 2.90
C GLY A 36 -0.65 -4.28 2.08
N GLY A 37 -0.12 -5.48 2.36
CA GLY A 37 1.14 -5.96 1.84
C GLY A 37 1.02 -6.71 0.53
N PHE A 38 2.02 -6.53 -0.33
CA PHE A 38 2.15 -7.17 -1.63
C PHE A 38 3.54 -7.77 -1.76
N ASN A 39 3.63 -8.96 -2.34
CA ASN A 39 4.90 -9.61 -2.62
C ASN A 39 4.79 -10.47 -3.90
N PRO A 40 5.39 -10.05 -5.03
CA PRO A 40 6.15 -8.81 -5.24
C PRO A 40 5.27 -7.60 -5.64
N ILE A 41 5.85 -6.39 -5.68
CA ILE A 41 5.26 -5.21 -6.34
C ILE A 41 5.88 -5.06 -7.75
N PRO A 42 5.15 -5.39 -8.84
CA PRO A 42 5.67 -5.29 -10.20
C PRO A 42 6.02 -3.85 -10.60
N PRO A 43 7.00 -3.68 -11.51
CA PRO A 43 7.84 -4.69 -12.16
C PRO A 43 9.03 -5.15 -11.28
N THR A 44 9.08 -4.75 -10.02
CA THR A 44 10.15 -5.21 -9.11
C THR A 44 9.83 -6.60 -8.57
N THR A 45 10.83 -7.29 -8.04
CA THR A 45 10.66 -8.54 -7.28
C THR A 45 10.60 -8.29 -5.78
N HIS A 46 10.47 -7.04 -5.35
CA HIS A 46 10.52 -6.66 -3.93
C HIS A 46 9.13 -6.56 -3.31
N PRO A 47 8.99 -6.90 -2.02
CA PRO A 47 7.75 -6.73 -1.30
C PRO A 47 7.51 -5.25 -0.98
N GLY A 48 6.29 -4.93 -0.56
CA GLY A 48 5.97 -3.62 -0.05
C GLY A 48 4.50 -3.48 0.29
N TRP A 49 4.04 -2.24 0.35
CA TRP A 49 2.65 -1.91 0.65
C TRP A 49 2.05 -1.06 -0.45
N ILE A 50 0.75 -1.21 -0.67
CA ILE A 50 0.00 -0.37 -1.61
C ILE A 50 -1.09 0.37 -0.85
N ILE A 51 -1.26 1.64 -1.18
CA ILE A 51 -2.26 2.53 -0.60
C ILE A 51 -3.05 3.16 -1.75
N ARG A 52 -4.36 3.25 -1.58
CA ARG A 52 -5.20 4.10 -2.41
C ARG A 52 -5.35 5.45 -1.75
N VAL A 53 -4.99 6.48 -2.49
CA VAL A 53 -5.18 7.88 -2.08
C VAL A 53 -6.19 8.51 -3.04
N THR A 54 -7.26 9.06 -2.48
CA THR A 54 -8.29 9.77 -3.23
C THR A 54 -8.28 11.23 -2.78
N SER A 55 -7.95 12.16 -3.68
CA SER A 55 -7.97 13.60 -3.36
C SER A 55 -9.37 14.08 -2.98
N ALA A 56 -9.49 15.21 -2.29
CA ALA A 56 -10.77 15.88 -2.03
C ALA A 56 -11.63 16.13 -3.28
N HIS A 57 -11.01 16.23 -4.47
CA HIS A 57 -11.70 16.36 -5.77
C HIS A 57 -12.03 15.02 -6.44
N GLY A 58 -11.97 13.90 -5.73
CA GLY A 58 -12.36 12.57 -6.23
C GLY A 58 -11.33 11.85 -7.12
N LYS A 59 -10.14 12.41 -7.32
CA LYS A 59 -9.08 11.77 -8.12
C LYS A 59 -8.33 10.70 -7.33
N THR A 60 -8.39 9.47 -7.82
CA THR A 60 -7.74 8.30 -7.20
C THR A 60 -6.35 8.04 -7.76
N ARG A 61 -5.42 7.63 -6.88
CA ARG A 61 -4.08 7.15 -7.20
C ARG A 61 -3.72 5.95 -6.32
N TYR A 62 -3.02 4.98 -6.90
CA TYR A 62 -2.43 3.87 -6.17
C TYR A 62 -0.95 4.13 -5.96
N VAL A 63 -0.51 4.16 -4.71
CA VAL A 63 0.86 4.46 -4.32
C VAL A 63 1.45 3.23 -3.66
N ALA A 64 2.53 2.73 -4.24
CA ALA A 64 3.31 1.64 -3.71
C ALA A 64 4.52 2.17 -2.93
N VAL A 65 4.73 1.64 -1.73
CA VAL A 65 5.96 1.78 -0.95
C VAL A 65 6.71 0.46 -1.02
N ILE A 66 7.81 0.44 -1.74
CA ILE A 66 8.60 -0.76 -2.04
C ILE A 66 9.74 -0.88 -1.03
N ALA A 67 9.89 -2.04 -0.39
CA ALA A 67 10.94 -2.31 0.57
C ALA A 67 12.15 -2.96 -0.10
N TYR A 68 13.17 -2.15 -0.41
CA TYR A 68 14.49 -2.64 -0.83
C TYR A 68 15.33 -3.02 0.40
N ARG A 69 16.50 -3.62 0.16
CA ARG A 69 17.39 -4.10 1.23
C ARG A 69 17.90 -2.99 2.15
N ASP A 70 18.08 -1.79 1.62
CA ASP A 70 18.74 -0.65 2.28
C ASP A 70 17.88 0.62 2.33
N HIS A 71 16.82 0.69 1.50
CA HIS A 71 15.96 1.87 1.42
C HIS A 71 14.51 1.51 1.06
N TYR A 72 13.63 2.51 1.09
CA TYR A 72 12.26 2.40 0.59
C TYR A 72 12.11 3.24 -0.68
N GLY A 73 11.42 2.70 -1.69
CA GLY A 73 11.05 3.43 -2.89
C GLY A 73 9.57 3.74 -2.96
N ILE A 74 9.22 4.76 -3.73
CA ILE A 74 7.83 5.17 -3.99
C ILE A 74 7.53 4.99 -5.46
N ARG A 75 6.40 4.34 -5.77
CA ARG A 75 5.92 4.20 -7.14
C ARG A 75 4.42 4.49 -7.22
N ILE A 76 4.01 5.14 -8.30
CA ILE A 76 2.58 5.33 -8.60
C ILE A 76 2.19 4.25 -9.59
N LEU A 77 1.20 3.46 -9.22
CA LEU A 77 0.70 2.36 -10.04
C LEU A 77 -0.51 2.83 -10.86
N ARG A 78 -0.68 2.21 -12.03
CA ARG A 78 -1.88 2.36 -12.84
C ARG A 78 -3.00 1.50 -12.27
N ASP A 79 -2.68 0.24 -12.00
CA ASP A 79 -3.58 -0.79 -11.49
C ASP A 79 -2.94 -1.51 -10.30
N VAL A 80 -3.76 -2.17 -9.48
CA VAL A 80 -3.30 -2.91 -8.31
C VAL A 80 -3.08 -4.37 -8.68
N PRO A 81 -1.88 -4.94 -8.45
CA PRO A 81 -1.55 -6.33 -8.77
C PRO A 81 -2.14 -7.27 -7.70
N TRP A 82 -3.46 -7.45 -7.68
CA TRP A 82 -4.15 -8.18 -6.60
C TRP A 82 -3.68 -9.63 -6.44
N GLY A 83 -3.27 -10.31 -7.51
CA GLY A 83 -2.64 -11.64 -7.43
C GLY A 83 -1.41 -11.71 -6.53
N ASN A 84 -0.73 -10.58 -6.28
CA ASN A 84 0.44 -10.51 -5.39
C ASN A 84 0.11 -10.06 -3.97
N TRP A 85 -1.17 -9.86 -3.64
CA TRP A 85 -1.58 -9.49 -2.29
C TRP A 85 -1.28 -10.64 -1.31
N VAL A 86 -0.70 -10.31 -0.15
CA VAL A 86 -0.27 -11.27 0.88
C VAL A 86 -0.81 -10.94 2.27
N GLY A 87 -1.83 -10.09 2.36
CA GLY A 87 -2.40 -9.62 3.62
C GLY A 87 -3.25 -10.64 4.39
N ALA A 88 -2.93 -11.94 4.28
CA ALA A 88 -3.71 -13.01 4.89
C ALA A 88 -3.89 -12.82 6.41
N PHE A 89 -5.10 -13.13 6.88
CA PHE A 89 -5.67 -12.77 8.18
C PHE A 89 -4.76 -13.05 9.40
N PRO A 90 -4.70 -12.11 10.37
CA PRO A 90 -3.77 -12.18 11.48
C PRO A 90 -4.28 -13.09 12.60
N GLN A 91 -3.53 -14.12 12.95
CA GLN A 91 -3.43 -14.52 14.35
C GLN A 91 -2.13 -13.96 14.92
N GLY A 92 -2.21 -12.69 15.34
CA GLY A 92 -1.34 -12.13 16.37
C GLY A 92 -0.04 -11.48 15.90
N THR A 93 -0.08 -10.17 15.58
CA THR A 93 0.86 -9.09 15.98
C THR A 93 0.46 -7.77 15.29
N PHE A 94 0.95 -6.62 15.77
CA PHE A 94 0.80 -5.31 15.09
C PHE A 94 1.39 -5.29 13.67
N ARG A 95 2.41 -6.13 13.41
CA ARG A 95 3.03 -6.23 12.10
C ARG A 95 2.04 -6.78 11.08
N ASP A 96 1.23 -7.76 11.48
CA ASP A 96 0.25 -8.41 10.60
C ASP A 96 -0.89 -7.44 10.21
N GLN A 97 -1.22 -6.48 11.08
CA GLN A 97 -2.19 -5.42 10.76
C GLN A 97 -1.74 -4.52 9.61
N LEU A 98 -0.42 -4.31 9.46
CA LEU A 98 0.11 -3.54 8.32
C LEU A 98 0.02 -4.35 7.02
N PHE A 99 0.08 -5.67 7.07
CA PHE A 99 -0.05 -6.50 5.87
C PHE A 99 -1.51 -6.73 5.47
N SER A 100 -2.46 -6.77 6.41
CA SER A 100 -3.87 -7.05 6.12
C SER A 100 -4.61 -5.92 5.40
N GLY A 101 -4.19 -4.67 5.61
CA GLY A 101 -4.94 -3.52 5.10
C GLY A 101 -6.29 -3.30 5.81
N ASP A 102 -7.06 -2.34 5.30
CA ASP A 102 -8.28 -1.83 5.94
C ASP A 102 -9.49 -2.76 5.73
N ALA A 103 -9.57 -3.47 4.60
CA ALA A 103 -10.67 -4.38 4.26
C ALA A 103 -10.17 -5.76 3.72
N PRO A 104 -9.47 -6.56 4.53
CA PRO A 104 -8.79 -7.78 4.09
C PRO A 104 -9.71 -8.81 3.42
N ALA A 105 -10.96 -8.96 3.89
CA ALA A 105 -11.93 -9.86 3.27
C ALA A 105 -12.26 -9.47 1.82
N SER A 106 -12.32 -8.18 1.53
CA SER A 106 -12.56 -7.66 0.18
C SER A 106 -11.34 -7.85 -0.70
N TYR A 107 -10.13 -7.63 -0.17
CA TYR A 107 -8.88 -7.77 -0.91
C TYR A 107 -8.57 -9.23 -1.26
N GLN A 108 -8.89 -10.16 -0.36
CA GLN A 108 -8.84 -11.59 -0.62
C GLN A 108 -9.71 -11.99 -1.82
N ARG A 109 -10.95 -11.48 -1.90
CA ARG A 109 -11.83 -11.73 -3.06
C ARG A 109 -11.26 -11.13 -4.35
N LEU A 110 -10.68 -9.93 -4.28
CA LEU A 110 -10.04 -9.30 -5.44
C LEU A 110 -8.83 -10.10 -5.93
N LYS A 111 -8.07 -10.72 -5.02
CA LYS A 111 -7.01 -11.66 -5.35
C LYS A 111 -7.56 -12.92 -6.03
N GLU A 112 -8.60 -13.53 -5.47
CA GLU A 112 -9.24 -14.72 -6.06
C GLU A 112 -9.73 -14.46 -7.49
N ILE A 113 -10.43 -13.33 -7.72
CA ILE A 113 -10.88 -12.92 -9.05
C ILE A 113 -9.69 -12.69 -9.99
N TRP A 114 -8.58 -12.15 -9.48
CA TRP A 114 -7.37 -11.95 -10.29
C TRP A 114 -6.73 -13.27 -10.70
N ASP A 115 -6.67 -14.26 -9.81
CA ASP A 115 -6.02 -15.54 -10.06
C ASP A 115 -6.83 -16.46 -11.01
N GLU A 116 -8.13 -16.18 -11.19
CA GLU A 116 -9.00 -16.85 -12.17
C GLU A 116 -8.79 -16.36 -13.63
N HIS A 117 -8.02 -15.29 -13.84
CA HIS A 117 -7.78 -14.64 -15.13
C HIS A 117 -6.31 -14.65 -15.56
#